data_AF-A0A2N4Z1B3-F1
#
_entry.id   AF-A0A2N4Z1B3-F1
#
_cell.length_a   1.000
_cell.length_b   1.000
_cell.length_c   1.000
_cell.angle_alpha   90.00
_cell.angle_beta   90.00
_cell.angle_gamma   90.00
#
_symmetry.space_group_name_H-M   'P 1'
#
loop_
_entity.id
_entity.type
_entity.pdbx_description
1 polymer ?
#
loop_
_entity_poly.entity_id
_entity_poly.type
_entity_poly.pdbx_seq_one_letter_code
_entity_poly.pdbx_strand_id
1 'polypeptide(L)'
;MIPDVSQALAWLEKHPQALQGIQRGLERETLRVNADGTLATTGHPLALGSALTHKWITTDFAEALLEFITPVDGDIEHMLTFMRDVHRYTARQLGDERMWPLSMPCYIAPGQDIELAQYGTSNVGRLKTLYREGLKNRYGALMQTISGVHYNFSLPMAFWQAKCGVEDVESGKEAISAGYFRSIRNYYRFGWVIPYLFGASPAICSSFLQGKPTTLPFEEAGNGMYYLPYATSLRLSDLGYTNKSQSNLGITFNDLHEYVA
;
A
#
# COMPACT_ATOMS: atom_id res chain seq x y z
N MET A 1 -0.24 -29.09 0.78
CA MET A 1 -0.62 -27.73 1.24
C MET A 1 -1.24 -26.92 0.10
N ILE A 2 -0.59 -26.86 -1.08
CA ILE A 2 -1.19 -26.27 -2.29
C ILE A 2 -2.31 -27.17 -2.81
N PRO A 3 -3.51 -26.64 -3.14
CA PRO A 3 -4.59 -27.44 -3.69
C PRO A 3 -4.28 -27.89 -5.12
N ASP A 4 -4.86 -29.01 -5.54
CA ASP A 4 -4.84 -29.40 -6.94
C ASP A 4 -5.63 -28.39 -7.78
N VAL A 5 -4.97 -27.83 -8.79
CA VAL A 5 -5.52 -26.87 -9.75
C VAL A 5 -5.44 -27.37 -11.19
N SER A 6 -5.13 -28.65 -11.40
CA SER A 6 -4.89 -29.25 -12.72
C SER A 6 -6.05 -29.03 -13.69
N GLN A 7 -7.30 -29.16 -13.23
CA GLN A 7 -8.48 -28.88 -14.08
C GLN A 7 -8.58 -27.40 -14.50
N ALA A 8 -8.26 -26.47 -13.59
CA ALA A 8 -8.31 -25.04 -13.88
C ALA A 8 -7.18 -24.63 -14.82
N LEU A 9 -5.98 -25.20 -14.66
CA LEU A 9 -4.85 -25.02 -15.56
C LEU A 9 -5.14 -25.58 -16.95
N ALA A 10 -5.65 -26.82 -17.04
CA ALA A 10 -6.04 -27.41 -18.33
C ALA A 10 -7.15 -26.61 -19.04
N TRP A 11 -8.07 -25.99 -18.28
CA TRP A 11 -9.03 -25.05 -18.86
C TRP A 11 -8.32 -23.80 -19.39
N LEU A 12 -7.40 -23.21 -18.63
CA LEU A 12 -6.67 -22.01 -19.04
C LEU A 12 -5.82 -22.24 -20.29
N GLU A 13 -5.12 -23.37 -20.38
CA GLU A 13 -4.33 -23.77 -21.55
C GLU A 13 -5.18 -23.87 -22.82
N LYS A 14 -6.44 -24.28 -22.69
CA LYS A 14 -7.41 -24.32 -23.81
C LYS A 14 -8.02 -22.95 -24.15
N HIS A 15 -7.89 -21.97 -23.27
CA HIS A 15 -8.44 -20.62 -23.44
C HIS A 15 -7.36 -19.54 -23.24
N PRO A 16 -6.26 -19.55 -24.02
CA PRO A 16 -5.11 -18.67 -23.77
C PRO A 16 -5.46 -17.18 -23.85
N GLN A 17 -6.44 -16.82 -24.69
CA GLN A 17 -6.91 -15.44 -24.84
C GLN A 17 -7.68 -14.92 -23.60
N ALA A 18 -8.07 -15.80 -22.67
CA ALA A 18 -8.79 -15.42 -21.45
C ALA A 18 -7.99 -14.48 -20.55
N LEU A 19 -6.66 -14.43 -20.66
CA LEU A 19 -5.80 -13.54 -19.87
C LEU A 19 -5.27 -12.34 -20.66
N GLN A 20 -5.58 -12.24 -21.96
CA GLN A 20 -5.13 -11.12 -22.77
C GLN A 20 -5.87 -9.84 -22.34
N GLY A 21 -5.12 -8.81 -21.98
CA GLY A 21 -5.69 -7.52 -21.55
C GLY A 21 -5.89 -7.38 -20.04
N ILE A 22 -5.13 -8.11 -19.21
CA ILE A 22 -4.99 -7.80 -17.77
C ILE A 22 -4.66 -6.32 -17.60
N GLN A 23 -5.37 -5.65 -16.68
CA GLN A 23 -5.09 -4.27 -16.30
C GLN A 23 -4.49 -4.19 -14.90
N ARG A 24 -3.66 -3.16 -14.69
CA ARG A 24 -2.86 -2.95 -13.49
C ARG A 24 -2.83 -1.47 -13.10
N GLY A 25 -2.51 -1.21 -11.84
CA GLY A 25 -2.13 0.12 -11.36
C GLY A 25 -1.19 -0.01 -10.17
N LEU A 26 -0.37 1.01 -9.94
CA LEU A 26 0.55 1.07 -8.82
C LEU A 26 0.30 2.34 -8.01
N GLU A 27 0.25 2.16 -6.69
CA GLU A 27 0.40 3.22 -5.71
C GLU A 27 1.73 3.00 -4.98
N ARG A 28 2.54 4.04 -4.82
CA ARG A 28 3.80 3.96 -4.06
C ARG A 28 3.95 5.15 -3.15
N GLU A 29 4.13 4.86 -1.87
CA GLU A 29 4.30 5.86 -0.82
C GLU A 29 5.79 6.11 -0.52
N THR A 30 6.12 7.34 -0.15
CA THR A 30 7.47 7.73 0.25
C THR A 30 7.49 8.99 1.11
N LEU A 31 8.24 8.94 2.21
CA LEU A 31 8.49 10.15 2.99
C LEU A 31 9.46 11.07 2.23
N ARG A 32 9.21 12.37 2.30
CA ARG A 32 10.20 13.41 2.02
C ARG A 32 11.09 13.57 3.25
N VAL A 33 12.39 13.54 3.03
CA VAL A 33 13.40 13.61 4.08
C VAL A 33 14.53 14.56 3.68
N ASN A 34 15.17 15.14 4.68
CA ASN A 34 16.39 15.92 4.50
C ASN A 34 17.59 15.00 4.19
N ALA A 35 18.74 15.60 3.84
CA ALA A 35 19.96 14.84 3.53
C ALA A 35 20.48 14.00 4.70
N ASP A 36 20.19 14.39 5.95
CA ASP A 36 20.54 13.67 7.17
C ASP A 36 19.56 12.54 7.53
N GLY A 37 18.49 12.36 6.72
CA GLY A 37 17.47 11.34 6.94
C GLY A 37 16.38 11.74 7.95
N THR A 38 16.35 12.98 8.42
CA THR A 38 15.22 13.50 9.21
C THR A 38 14.02 13.81 8.33
N LEU A 39 12.82 13.69 8.89
CA LEU A 39 11.58 14.00 8.16
C LEU A 39 11.56 15.47 7.72
N ALA A 40 11.22 15.72 6.46
CA ALA A 40 11.05 17.08 5.95
C ALA A 40 9.84 17.76 6.62
N THR A 41 9.99 19.06 6.91
CA THR A 41 8.95 19.88 7.56
C THR A 41 8.41 20.99 6.66
N THR A 42 8.84 21.02 5.39
CA THR A 42 8.23 21.89 4.38
C THR A 42 6.86 21.32 3.98
N GLY A 43 5.96 22.19 3.47
CA GLY A 43 4.68 21.75 2.93
C GLY A 43 4.82 20.95 1.62
N HIS A 44 3.70 20.45 1.10
CA HIS A 44 3.67 19.78 -0.20
C HIS A 44 4.24 20.70 -1.29
N PRO A 45 5.22 20.25 -2.10
CA PRO A 45 5.88 21.13 -3.05
C PRO A 45 4.90 21.77 -4.04
N LEU A 46 4.93 23.11 -4.15
CA LEU A 46 3.98 23.89 -4.95
C LEU A 46 3.92 23.44 -6.43
N ALA A 47 5.06 22.99 -6.98
CA ALA A 47 5.16 22.51 -8.36
C ALA A 47 4.43 21.17 -8.63
N LEU A 48 4.00 20.47 -7.59
CA LEU A 48 3.16 19.27 -7.67
C LEU A 48 1.66 19.62 -7.64
N GLY A 49 1.32 20.88 -7.39
CA GLY A 49 -0.04 21.38 -7.40
C GLY A 49 -0.83 20.95 -6.16
N SER A 50 -2.11 20.65 -6.36
CA SER A 50 -3.04 20.32 -5.27
C SER A 50 -3.09 18.82 -5.03
N ALA A 51 -2.55 18.36 -3.89
CA ALA A 51 -2.65 16.95 -3.48
C ALA A 51 -4.11 16.45 -3.41
N LEU A 52 -5.09 17.35 -3.17
CA LEU A 52 -6.51 16.98 -3.11
C LEU A 52 -7.06 16.49 -4.46
N THR A 53 -6.54 17.00 -5.58
CA THR A 53 -7.15 16.81 -6.91
C THR A 53 -6.17 16.38 -8.00
N HIS A 54 -4.87 16.33 -7.71
CA HIS A 54 -3.85 15.93 -8.67
C HIS A 54 -3.95 14.43 -8.97
N LYS A 55 -3.90 14.07 -10.25
CA LYS A 55 -4.28 12.72 -10.73
C LYS A 55 -3.27 11.63 -10.38
N TRP A 56 -2.01 11.99 -10.20
CA TRP A 56 -0.88 11.02 -10.18
C TRP A 56 0.06 11.18 -8.99
N ILE A 57 -0.08 12.27 -8.24
CA ILE A 57 0.80 12.67 -7.16
C ILE A 57 -0.08 13.27 -6.09
N THR A 58 -0.09 12.70 -4.91
CA THR A 58 -0.86 13.19 -3.77
C THR A 58 -0.05 12.96 -2.49
N THR A 59 -0.70 13.09 -1.34
CA THR A 59 -0.15 12.77 -0.03
C THR A 59 -1.05 11.72 0.63
N ASP A 60 -0.43 10.79 1.35
CA ASP A 60 -1.15 9.88 2.24
C ASP A 60 -1.36 10.56 3.61
N PHE A 61 -0.97 9.97 4.73
CA PHE A 61 -1.29 10.44 6.07
C PHE A 61 -0.66 11.79 6.43
N ALA A 62 0.63 11.95 6.15
CA ALA A 62 1.41 13.13 6.51
C ALA A 62 1.64 14.04 5.30
N GLU A 63 1.86 15.34 5.54
CA GLU A 63 2.19 16.32 4.49
C GLU A 63 3.53 15.99 3.79
N ALA A 64 4.42 15.32 4.52
CA ALA A 64 5.69 14.80 3.99
C ALA A 64 5.57 13.40 3.35
N LEU A 65 4.44 12.70 3.46
CA LEU A 65 4.26 11.36 2.90
C LEU A 65 3.64 11.45 1.51
N LEU A 66 4.50 11.53 0.49
CA LEU A 66 4.09 11.52 -0.91
C LEU A 66 3.51 10.15 -1.28
N GLU A 67 2.52 10.17 -2.17
CA GLU A 67 1.97 8.98 -2.80
C GLU A 67 1.89 9.20 -4.32
N PHE A 68 2.46 8.26 -5.07
CA PHE A 68 2.45 8.28 -6.54
C PHE A 68 1.50 7.22 -7.06
N ILE A 69 0.63 7.60 -7.99
CA ILE A 69 -0.47 6.77 -8.50
C ILE A 69 -0.39 6.72 -10.02
N THR A 70 -0.22 5.53 -10.60
CA THR A 70 -0.29 5.37 -12.05
C THR A 70 -1.76 5.38 -12.51
N PRO A 71 -2.07 5.86 -13.73
CA PRO A 71 -3.33 5.48 -14.35
C PRO A 71 -3.40 3.95 -14.53
N VAL A 72 -4.61 3.43 -14.73
CA VAL A 72 -4.80 2.02 -15.08
C VAL A 72 -4.17 1.71 -16.43
N ASP A 73 -3.44 0.60 -16.52
CA ASP A 73 -2.65 0.25 -17.69
C ASP A 73 -2.61 -1.26 -17.96
N GLY A 74 -2.56 -1.65 -19.23
CA GLY A 74 -2.37 -3.03 -19.66
C GLY A 74 -0.90 -3.42 -19.87
N ASP A 75 -0.02 -2.43 -20.04
CA ASP A 75 1.40 -2.62 -20.33
C ASP A 75 2.28 -2.37 -19.08
N ILE A 76 3.09 -3.36 -18.72
CA ILE A 76 3.91 -3.31 -17.51
C ILE A 76 5.05 -2.29 -17.66
N GLU A 77 5.71 -2.24 -18.81
CA GLU A 77 6.86 -1.35 -19.03
C GLU A 77 6.41 0.11 -19.08
N HIS A 78 5.28 0.39 -19.72
CA HIS A 78 4.67 1.71 -19.76
C HIS A 78 4.24 2.17 -18.36
N MET A 79 3.55 1.32 -17.60
CA MET A 79 3.17 1.63 -16.21
C MET A 79 4.39 1.96 -15.32
N LEU A 80 5.45 1.14 -15.41
CA LEU A 80 6.68 1.37 -14.63
C LEU A 80 7.45 2.61 -15.11
N THR A 81 7.45 2.88 -16.42
CA THR A 81 8.05 4.10 -17.00
C THR A 81 7.30 5.34 -16.51
N PHE A 82 5.97 5.31 -16.54
CA PHE A 82 5.13 6.38 -16.01
C PHE A 82 5.42 6.64 -14.52
N MET A 83 5.45 5.58 -13.70
CA MET A 83 5.80 5.68 -12.29
C MET A 83 7.18 6.33 -12.12
N ARG A 84 8.16 5.95 -12.94
CA ARG A 84 9.51 6.51 -12.91
C ARG A 84 9.54 7.98 -13.33
N ASP A 85 8.70 8.40 -14.27
CA ASP A 85 8.61 9.79 -14.71
C ASP A 85 8.00 10.69 -13.64
N VAL A 86 6.98 10.19 -12.92
CA VAL A 86 6.44 10.85 -11.72
C VAL A 86 7.54 11.03 -10.65
N HIS A 87 8.35 10.01 -10.40
CA HIS A 87 9.49 10.10 -9.49
C HIS A 87 10.53 11.12 -9.97
N ARG A 88 10.91 11.07 -11.25
CA ARG A 88 11.90 11.98 -11.87
C ARG A 88 11.46 13.44 -11.78
N TYR A 89 10.19 13.71 -12.08
CA TYR A 89 9.63 15.06 -11.98
C TYR A 89 9.67 15.53 -10.54
N THR A 90 9.10 14.76 -9.61
CA THR A 90 9.04 15.11 -8.19
C THR A 90 10.42 15.34 -7.60
N ALA A 91 11.39 14.46 -7.86
CA ALA A 91 12.75 14.60 -7.33
C ALA A 91 13.43 15.93 -7.74
N ARG A 92 13.09 16.50 -8.91
CA ARG A 92 13.59 17.81 -9.34
C ARG A 92 12.86 19.00 -8.71
N GLN A 93 11.69 18.77 -8.11
CA GLN A 93 10.88 19.79 -7.43
C GLN A 93 11.07 19.81 -5.90
N LEU A 94 11.88 18.90 -5.35
CA LEU A 94 12.09 18.75 -3.91
C LEU A 94 13.19 19.65 -3.32
N GLY A 95 13.90 20.43 -4.14
CA GLY A 95 15.07 21.18 -3.68
C GLY A 95 16.15 20.24 -3.16
N ASP A 96 16.56 20.44 -1.90
CA ASP A 96 17.57 19.60 -1.21
C ASP A 96 16.97 18.37 -0.52
N GLU A 97 15.63 18.24 -0.48
CA GLU A 97 14.95 17.07 0.06
C GLU A 97 15.07 15.87 -0.89
N ARG A 98 14.78 14.68 -0.36
CA ARG A 98 14.82 13.42 -1.09
C ARG A 98 13.74 12.47 -0.60
N MET A 99 13.57 11.38 -1.34
CA MET A 99 12.60 10.33 -1.05
C MET A 99 13.23 9.26 -0.18
N TRP A 100 12.57 8.91 0.93
CA TRP A 100 12.96 7.78 1.76
C TRP A 100 12.78 6.45 1.01
N PRO A 101 13.81 5.57 0.94
CA PRO A 101 13.76 4.40 0.07
C PRO A 101 13.20 3.13 0.74
N LEU A 102 12.81 3.18 2.01
CA LEU A 102 12.40 2.01 2.80
C LEU A 102 10.96 2.12 3.31
N SER A 103 10.32 0.98 3.57
CA SER A 103 8.98 0.93 4.17
C SER A 103 8.94 1.45 5.60
N MET A 104 9.83 0.95 6.45
CA MET A 104 9.92 1.44 7.84
C MET A 104 10.46 2.87 7.80
N PRO A 105 9.89 3.78 8.60
CA PRO A 105 10.17 5.21 8.46
C PRO A 105 11.62 5.55 8.78
N CYS A 106 12.01 6.74 8.35
CA CYS A 106 13.28 7.36 8.67
C CYS A 106 13.39 7.67 10.17
N TYR A 107 14.49 8.29 10.59
CA TYR A 107 14.58 8.77 11.97
C TYR A 107 13.51 9.85 12.20
N ILE A 108 12.62 9.58 13.16
CA ILE A 108 11.63 10.51 13.67
C ILE A 108 11.91 10.66 15.16
N ALA A 109 12.23 11.87 15.59
CA ALA A 109 12.60 12.11 16.98
C ALA A 109 11.40 11.88 17.92
N PRO A 110 11.61 11.38 19.14
CA PRO A 110 10.56 11.29 20.13
C PRO A 110 9.88 12.66 20.35
N GLY A 111 8.56 12.70 20.21
CA GLY A 111 7.79 13.95 20.36
C GLY A 111 7.85 14.91 19.15
N GLN A 112 8.52 14.53 18.04
CA GLN A 112 8.44 15.28 16.79
C GLN A 112 6.99 15.29 16.30
N ASP A 113 6.45 16.50 16.09
CA ASP A 113 5.12 16.63 15.50
C ASP A 113 5.20 16.33 14.00
N ILE A 114 4.41 15.36 13.57
CA ILE A 114 4.28 14.99 12.16
C ILE A 114 3.07 15.77 11.63
N GLU A 115 3.33 16.71 10.72
CA GLU A 115 2.28 17.47 10.07
C GLU A 115 1.38 16.53 9.24
N LEU A 116 0.08 16.58 9.52
CA LEU A 116 -0.91 15.84 8.76
C LEU A 116 -1.04 16.41 7.36
N ALA A 117 -1.42 15.59 6.38
CA ALA A 117 -1.64 16.09 5.03
C ALA A 117 -2.71 17.21 5.00
N GLN A 118 -2.37 18.30 4.32
CA GLN A 118 -3.17 19.51 4.20
C GLN A 118 -3.85 19.57 2.82
N TYR A 119 -5.19 19.64 2.82
CA TYR A 119 -6.00 19.66 1.59
C TYR A 119 -6.80 20.96 1.41
N GLY A 120 -6.34 22.05 2.03
CA GLY A 120 -6.99 23.36 1.97
C GLY A 120 -8.29 23.47 2.77
N THR A 121 -9.11 24.48 2.45
CA THR A 121 -10.27 24.89 3.27
C THR A 121 -11.62 24.38 2.80
N SER A 122 -11.68 23.65 1.68
CA SER A 122 -12.92 23.01 1.21
C SER A 122 -13.40 21.97 2.22
N ASN A 123 -14.72 21.71 2.27
CA ASN A 123 -15.28 20.72 3.20
C ASN A 123 -14.66 19.32 2.99
N VAL A 124 -14.45 18.91 1.74
CA VAL A 124 -13.82 17.61 1.41
C VAL A 124 -12.36 17.58 1.86
N GLY A 125 -11.61 18.67 1.63
CA GLY A 125 -10.23 18.77 2.07
C GLY A 125 -10.10 18.70 3.61
N ARG A 126 -10.89 19.51 4.31
CA ARG A 126 -10.94 19.53 5.78
C ARG A 126 -11.36 18.17 6.36
N LEU A 127 -12.31 17.48 5.73
CA LEU A 127 -12.72 16.13 6.14
C LEU A 127 -11.57 15.12 6.00
N LYS A 128 -10.78 15.18 4.91
CA LYS A 128 -9.62 14.29 4.72
C LYS A 128 -8.49 14.55 5.73
N THR A 129 -8.25 15.81 6.10
CA THR A 129 -7.29 16.16 7.17
C THR A 129 -7.82 15.74 8.55
N LEU A 130 -9.11 15.97 8.83
CA LEU A 130 -9.75 15.54 10.09
C LEU A 130 -9.76 14.01 10.25
N TYR A 131 -9.94 13.26 9.17
CA TYR A 131 -9.81 11.81 9.18
C TYR A 131 -8.40 11.37 9.66
N ARG A 132 -7.35 12.03 9.16
CA ARG A 132 -5.96 11.79 9.58
C ARG A 132 -5.71 12.17 11.03
N GLU A 133 -6.33 13.25 11.50
CA GLU A 133 -6.32 13.60 12.93
C GLU A 133 -6.95 12.48 13.79
N GLY A 134 -8.04 11.88 13.31
CA GLY A 134 -8.61 10.68 13.94
C GLY A 134 -7.65 9.48 13.98
N LEU A 135 -6.92 9.23 12.89
CA LEU A 135 -5.90 8.17 12.84
C LEU A 135 -4.73 8.45 13.79
N LYS A 136 -4.23 9.69 13.82
CA LYS A 136 -3.17 10.15 14.75
C LYS A 136 -3.57 9.86 16.19
N ASN A 137 -4.79 10.23 16.57
CA ASN A 137 -5.27 10.05 17.95
C ASN A 137 -5.53 8.59 18.33
N ARG A 138 -5.93 7.74 17.38
CA ARG A 138 -6.22 6.32 17.64
C ARG A 138 -4.99 5.43 17.63
N TYR A 139 -4.05 5.69 16.73
CA TYR A 139 -2.95 4.76 16.43
C TYR A 139 -1.56 5.38 16.57
N GLY A 140 -1.47 6.70 16.72
CA GLY A 140 -0.22 7.44 16.71
C GLY A 140 0.26 7.76 15.29
N ALA A 141 0.81 8.97 15.11
CA ALA A 141 1.30 9.42 13.81
C ALA A 141 2.48 8.59 13.28
N LEU A 142 3.33 8.06 14.17
CA LEU A 142 4.52 7.30 13.79
C LEU A 142 4.18 6.04 12.97
N MET A 143 3.15 5.29 13.40
CA MET A 143 2.69 4.11 12.67
C MET A 143 2.23 4.44 11.25
N GLN A 144 1.61 5.61 11.09
CA GLN A 144 1.06 6.09 9.83
C GLN A 144 2.13 6.65 8.88
N THR A 145 3.40 6.68 9.29
CA THR A 145 4.54 7.02 8.40
C THR A 145 5.20 5.80 7.78
N ILE A 146 4.76 4.58 8.11
CA ILE A 146 5.19 3.37 7.40
C ILE A 146 4.63 3.43 5.99
N SER A 147 5.51 3.31 4.99
CA SER A 147 5.15 3.35 3.58
C SER A 147 5.04 1.96 2.96
N GLY A 148 4.24 1.84 1.91
CA GLY A 148 4.06 0.63 1.12
C GLY A 148 3.94 0.87 -0.38
N VAL A 149 3.67 -0.24 -1.06
CA VAL A 149 3.28 -0.27 -2.47
C VAL A 149 1.97 -1.04 -2.56
N HIS A 150 0.98 -0.47 -3.23
CA HIS A 150 -0.26 -1.19 -3.57
C HIS A 150 -0.23 -1.59 -5.04
N TYR A 151 -0.55 -2.85 -5.29
CA TYR A 151 -0.67 -3.41 -6.63
C TYR A 151 -2.15 -3.64 -6.93
N ASN A 152 -2.69 -2.79 -7.78
CA ASN A 152 -4.05 -2.87 -8.28
C ASN A 152 -4.08 -3.78 -9.51
N PHE A 153 -5.06 -4.67 -9.59
CA PHE A 153 -5.13 -5.72 -10.61
C PHE A 153 -6.57 -6.04 -10.99
N SER A 154 -6.83 -6.23 -12.29
CA SER A 154 -8.08 -6.79 -12.78
C SER A 154 -7.91 -7.75 -13.95
N LEU A 155 -8.72 -8.80 -13.95
CA LEU A 155 -8.83 -9.74 -15.08
C LEU A 155 -9.69 -9.12 -16.19
N PRO A 156 -9.34 -9.36 -17.47
CA PRO A 156 -10.12 -8.86 -18.61
C PRO A 156 -11.51 -9.50 -18.67
N MET A 157 -12.48 -8.84 -19.34
CA MET A 157 -13.81 -9.44 -19.55
C MET A 157 -13.77 -10.76 -20.32
N ALA A 158 -12.79 -10.93 -21.20
CA ALA A 158 -12.55 -12.20 -21.88
C ALA A 158 -12.39 -13.39 -20.91
N PHE A 159 -11.81 -13.17 -19.72
CA PHE A 159 -11.69 -14.21 -18.70
C PHE A 159 -13.07 -14.68 -18.24
N TRP A 160 -13.92 -13.73 -17.87
CA TRP A 160 -15.24 -13.99 -17.31
C TRP A 160 -16.22 -14.51 -18.36
N GLN A 161 -16.16 -13.97 -19.58
CA GLN A 161 -16.90 -14.48 -20.74
C GLN A 161 -16.56 -15.96 -20.98
N ALA A 162 -15.27 -16.31 -21.03
CA ALA A 162 -14.85 -17.70 -21.24
C ALA A 162 -15.19 -18.62 -20.07
N LYS A 163 -15.15 -18.12 -18.82
CA LYS A 163 -15.31 -18.95 -17.62
C LYS A 163 -16.76 -19.11 -17.17
N CYS A 164 -17.53 -18.05 -17.30
CA CYS A 164 -18.86 -17.91 -16.70
C CYS A 164 -19.96 -17.63 -17.73
N GLY A 165 -19.61 -17.40 -19.00
CA GLY A 165 -20.59 -17.11 -20.06
C GLY A 165 -21.31 -15.77 -19.89
N VAL A 166 -20.70 -14.82 -19.17
CA VAL A 166 -21.28 -13.48 -18.97
C VAL A 166 -21.10 -12.64 -20.23
N GLU A 167 -22.03 -11.72 -20.51
CA GLU A 167 -21.96 -10.86 -21.70
C GLU A 167 -21.11 -9.61 -21.42
N ASP A 168 -21.38 -8.94 -20.30
CA ASP A 168 -20.71 -7.71 -19.88
C ASP A 168 -20.52 -7.63 -18.35
N VAL A 169 -19.98 -6.50 -17.88
CA VAL A 169 -19.70 -6.25 -16.46
C VAL A 169 -20.97 -6.20 -15.61
N GLU A 170 -22.05 -5.61 -16.14
CA GLU A 170 -23.29 -5.44 -15.40
C GLU A 170 -24.03 -6.76 -15.28
N SER A 171 -24.18 -7.49 -16.39
CA SER A 171 -24.79 -8.82 -16.41
C SER A 171 -23.96 -9.86 -15.64
N GLY A 172 -22.63 -9.68 -15.61
CA GLY A 172 -21.67 -10.58 -14.97
C GLY A 172 -21.29 -10.21 -13.54
N LYS A 173 -21.86 -9.15 -12.97
CA LYS A 173 -21.42 -8.53 -11.70
C LYS A 173 -21.29 -9.53 -10.56
N GLU A 174 -22.26 -10.42 -10.38
CA GLU A 174 -22.27 -11.43 -9.32
C GLU A 174 -21.14 -12.45 -9.52
N ALA A 175 -20.98 -12.97 -10.74
CA ALA A 175 -19.93 -13.95 -11.05
C ALA A 175 -18.52 -13.36 -10.91
N ILE A 176 -18.34 -12.13 -11.36
CA ILE A 176 -17.07 -11.39 -11.24
C ILE A 176 -16.75 -11.15 -9.76
N SER A 177 -17.72 -10.67 -8.97
CA SER A 177 -17.55 -10.44 -7.53
C SER A 177 -17.19 -11.74 -6.80
N ALA A 178 -17.91 -12.83 -7.06
CA ALA A 178 -17.62 -14.15 -6.49
C ALA A 178 -16.21 -14.64 -6.86
N GLY A 179 -15.76 -14.37 -8.08
CA GLY A 179 -14.40 -14.69 -8.54
C GLY A 179 -13.31 -13.88 -7.85
N TYR A 180 -13.52 -12.58 -7.60
CA TYR A 180 -12.57 -11.78 -6.81
C TYR A 180 -12.59 -12.16 -5.34
N PHE A 181 -13.73 -12.46 -4.72
CA PHE A 181 -13.78 -13.00 -3.37
C PHE A 181 -13.06 -14.34 -3.25
N ARG A 182 -13.17 -15.22 -4.26
CA ARG A 182 -12.35 -16.45 -4.33
C ARG A 182 -10.85 -16.12 -4.34
N SER A 183 -10.45 -15.09 -5.08
CA SER A 183 -9.06 -14.63 -5.14
C SER A 183 -8.58 -14.11 -3.79
N ILE A 184 -9.40 -13.31 -3.10
CA ILE A 184 -9.11 -12.81 -1.74
C ILE A 184 -8.94 -13.97 -0.76
N ARG A 185 -9.86 -14.95 -0.74
CA ARG A 185 -9.73 -16.13 0.15
C ARG A 185 -8.44 -16.91 -0.11
N ASN A 186 -8.01 -17.03 -1.36
CA ASN A 186 -6.73 -17.67 -1.70
C ASN A 186 -5.52 -16.79 -1.32
N TYR A 187 -5.63 -15.48 -1.44
CA TYR A 187 -4.62 -14.54 -0.97
C TYR A 187 -4.41 -14.68 0.54
N TYR A 188 -5.47 -14.78 1.34
CA TYR A 188 -5.34 -15.04 2.79
C TYR A 188 -4.66 -16.38 3.11
N ARG A 189 -4.86 -17.41 2.28
CA ARG A 189 -4.28 -18.76 2.50
C ARG A 189 -2.81 -18.86 2.08
N PHE A 190 -2.43 -18.19 0.99
CA PHE A 190 -1.13 -18.41 0.33
C PHE A 190 -0.32 -17.12 0.10
N GLY A 191 -0.90 -15.96 0.36
CA GLY A 191 -0.31 -14.65 0.13
C GLY A 191 0.90 -14.34 1.02
N TRP A 192 1.19 -15.17 2.05
CA TRP A 192 2.43 -15.12 2.82
C TRP A 192 3.69 -15.29 1.94
N VAL A 193 3.55 -15.85 0.73
CA VAL A 193 4.66 -15.92 -0.24
C VAL A 193 5.15 -14.53 -0.65
N ILE A 194 4.29 -13.51 -0.61
CA ILE A 194 4.63 -12.13 -0.96
C ILE A 194 5.64 -11.54 0.04
N PRO A 195 5.36 -11.46 1.36
CA PRO A 195 6.37 -11.02 2.30
C PRO A 195 7.55 -11.97 2.39
N TYR A 196 7.43 -13.25 2.02
CA TYR A 196 8.59 -14.15 1.94
C TYR A 196 9.57 -13.73 0.83
N LEU A 197 9.08 -13.46 -0.38
CA LEU A 197 9.93 -13.11 -1.55
C LEU A 197 10.32 -11.63 -1.59
N PHE A 198 9.43 -10.74 -1.19
CA PHE A 198 9.56 -9.29 -1.39
C PHE A 198 9.54 -8.50 -0.08
N GLY A 199 9.48 -9.18 1.07
CA GLY A 199 9.63 -8.52 2.36
C GLY A 199 10.98 -7.84 2.49
N ALA A 200 10.96 -6.52 2.67
CA ALA A 200 12.16 -5.68 2.75
C ALA A 200 12.18 -4.81 4.02
N SER A 201 11.60 -5.32 5.11
CA SER A 201 11.60 -4.63 6.42
C SER A 201 11.95 -5.57 7.58
N PRO A 202 13.12 -6.24 7.57
CA PRO A 202 13.55 -7.12 8.66
C PRO A 202 13.97 -6.35 9.92
N ALA A 203 14.12 -5.03 9.81
CA ALA A 203 14.68 -4.16 10.82
C ALA A 203 13.86 -2.88 11.03
N ILE A 204 14.02 -2.28 12.20
CA ILE A 204 13.25 -1.15 12.70
C ILE A 204 14.13 -0.24 13.57
N CYS A 205 13.90 1.07 13.52
CA CYS A 205 14.57 2.00 14.42
C CYS A 205 13.98 1.93 15.84
N SER A 206 14.82 2.07 16.86
CA SER A 206 14.44 2.12 18.27
C SER A 206 13.39 3.19 18.57
N SER A 207 13.43 4.31 17.86
CA SER A 207 12.44 5.39 17.96
C SER A 207 11.03 4.91 17.63
N PHE A 208 10.88 3.91 16.76
CA PHE A 208 9.60 3.32 16.40
C PHE A 208 9.00 2.46 17.51
N LEU A 209 9.84 1.81 18.33
CA LEU A 209 9.37 1.01 19.45
C LEU A 209 8.81 1.91 20.57
N GLN A 210 9.20 3.20 20.63
CA GLN A 210 8.76 4.17 21.64
C GLN A 210 8.80 3.64 23.09
N GLY A 211 9.77 2.78 23.40
CA GLY A 211 9.89 2.14 24.71
C GLY A 211 8.80 1.11 25.04
N LYS A 212 7.96 0.72 24.08
CA LYS A 212 6.98 -0.37 24.27
C LYS A 212 7.73 -1.70 24.44
N PRO A 213 7.46 -2.44 25.53
CA PRO A 213 8.09 -3.74 25.73
C PRO A 213 7.65 -4.71 24.64
N THR A 214 8.61 -5.44 24.06
CA THR A 214 8.34 -6.51 23.10
C THR A 214 8.96 -7.80 23.62
N THR A 215 8.27 -8.92 23.44
CA THR A 215 8.81 -10.26 23.73
C THR A 215 9.57 -10.85 22.55
N LEU A 216 9.65 -10.13 21.43
CA LEU A 216 10.40 -10.58 20.25
C LEU A 216 11.90 -10.48 20.52
N PRO A 217 12.68 -11.52 20.18
CA PRO A 217 14.12 -11.57 20.47
C PRO A 217 14.91 -10.73 19.46
N PHE A 218 14.74 -9.42 19.51
CA PHE A 218 15.48 -8.49 18.65
C PHE A 218 16.98 -8.58 18.91
N GLU A 219 17.75 -8.55 17.82
CA GLU A 219 19.17 -8.26 17.82
C GLU A 219 19.39 -6.78 17.49
N GLU A 220 20.48 -6.20 18.02
CA GLU A 220 20.85 -4.82 17.76
C GLU A 220 22.00 -4.76 16.74
N ALA A 221 21.81 -4.03 15.64
CA ALA A 221 22.81 -3.84 14.59
C ALA A 221 23.69 -2.59 14.82
N GLY A 222 23.51 -1.89 15.94
CA GLY A 222 24.11 -0.58 16.24
C GLY A 222 23.26 0.59 15.74
N ASN A 223 23.64 1.82 16.11
CA ASN A 223 22.95 3.08 15.74
C ASN A 223 21.44 3.09 16.03
N GLY A 224 21.00 2.34 17.05
CA GLY A 224 19.59 2.24 17.42
C GLY A 224 18.73 1.42 16.44
N MET A 225 19.31 0.55 15.62
CA MET A 225 18.59 -0.34 14.72
C MET A 225 18.41 -1.73 15.36
N TYR A 226 17.16 -2.17 15.46
CA TYR A 226 16.78 -3.51 15.89
C TYR A 226 16.34 -4.35 14.71
N TYR A 227 16.67 -5.64 14.69
CA TYR A 227 16.22 -6.56 13.64
C TYR A 227 15.95 -7.95 14.19
N LEU A 228 15.20 -8.75 13.42
CA LEU A 228 15.05 -10.17 13.68
C LEU A 228 15.77 -10.94 12.56
N PRO A 229 16.68 -11.90 12.87
CA PRO A 229 17.53 -12.55 11.87
C PRO A 229 16.80 -13.22 10.70
N TYR A 230 15.56 -13.65 10.94
CA TYR A 230 14.74 -14.36 9.96
C TYR A 230 13.43 -13.62 9.61
N ALA A 231 13.24 -12.39 10.10
CA ALA A 231 12.08 -11.62 9.68
C ALA A 231 12.23 -11.20 8.22
N THR A 232 11.10 -11.12 7.52
CA THR A 232 11.07 -10.59 6.15
C THR A 232 10.39 -9.23 6.11
N SER A 233 9.24 -9.09 6.77
CA SER A 233 8.45 -7.85 6.73
C SER A 233 7.84 -7.50 8.09
N LEU A 234 8.59 -6.78 8.93
CA LEU A 234 8.08 -6.21 10.19
C LEU A 234 6.95 -5.20 9.95
N ARG A 235 6.90 -4.57 8.77
CA ARG A 235 5.76 -3.72 8.33
C ARG A 235 4.43 -4.46 8.46
N LEU A 236 4.38 -5.76 8.21
CA LEU A 236 3.15 -6.56 8.29
C LEU A 236 2.95 -7.23 9.66
N SER A 237 3.83 -6.98 10.63
CA SER A 237 3.72 -7.51 11.98
C SER A 237 2.86 -6.61 12.87
N ASP A 238 2.61 -7.07 14.11
CA ASP A 238 2.00 -6.28 15.19
C ASP A 238 2.76 -4.99 15.56
N LEU A 239 4.03 -4.90 15.17
CA LEU A 239 4.86 -3.71 15.33
C LEU A 239 4.78 -2.76 14.14
N GLY A 240 4.19 -3.18 13.03
CA GLY A 240 4.12 -2.42 11.80
C GLY A 240 2.76 -1.75 11.60
N TYR A 241 2.28 -1.79 10.37
CA TYR A 241 1.00 -1.21 9.96
C TYR A 241 -0.13 -2.23 10.14
N THR A 242 -0.40 -2.60 11.39
CA THR A 242 -1.48 -3.55 11.73
C THR A 242 -2.39 -2.98 12.79
N ASN A 243 -3.68 -3.25 12.62
CA ASN A 243 -4.71 -2.77 13.54
C ASN A 243 -5.40 -3.95 14.22
N LYS A 244 -4.89 -4.34 15.39
CA LYS A 244 -5.52 -5.40 16.21
C LYS A 244 -6.96 -5.10 16.59
N SER A 245 -7.39 -3.83 16.59
CA SER A 245 -8.80 -3.51 16.88
C SER A 245 -9.78 -4.00 15.82
N GLN A 246 -9.30 -4.33 14.61
CA GLN A 246 -10.14 -4.82 13.51
C GLN A 246 -10.26 -6.35 13.46
N SER A 247 -9.44 -7.11 14.21
CA SER A 247 -9.47 -8.59 14.15
C SER A 247 -10.79 -9.18 14.65
N ASN A 248 -11.56 -8.42 15.44
CA ASN A 248 -12.82 -8.85 16.03
C ASN A 248 -14.05 -8.37 15.26
N LEU A 249 -13.89 -7.75 14.07
CA LEU A 249 -15.00 -7.20 13.31
C LEU A 249 -15.86 -8.26 12.60
N GLY A 250 -15.41 -9.52 12.53
CA GLY A 250 -16.18 -10.60 11.91
C GLY A 250 -16.41 -10.44 10.40
N ILE A 251 -15.68 -9.54 9.73
CA ILE A 251 -15.78 -9.32 8.28
C ILE A 251 -15.30 -10.56 7.54
N THR A 252 -16.11 -11.05 6.60
CA THR A 252 -15.79 -12.23 5.77
C THR A 252 -15.69 -11.84 4.29
N PHE A 253 -15.17 -12.76 3.48
CA PHE A 253 -14.91 -12.57 2.05
C PHE A 253 -15.63 -13.63 1.22
N ASN A 254 -16.90 -13.91 1.55
CA ASN A 254 -17.69 -14.97 0.93
C ASN A 254 -18.65 -14.44 -0.12
N ASP A 255 -19.33 -13.34 0.19
CA ASP A 255 -20.38 -12.71 -0.61
C ASP A 255 -20.28 -11.18 -0.56
N LEU A 256 -20.74 -10.50 -1.62
CA LEU A 256 -20.68 -9.05 -1.73
C LEU A 256 -21.60 -8.34 -0.73
N HIS A 257 -22.83 -8.84 -0.54
CA HIS A 257 -23.78 -8.23 0.37
C HIS A 257 -23.34 -8.43 1.83
N GLU A 258 -22.84 -9.62 2.17
CA GLU A 258 -22.27 -9.90 3.50
C GLU A 258 -21.06 -9.01 3.80
N TYR A 259 -20.17 -8.79 2.84
CA TYR A 259 -18.99 -7.95 3.03
C TYR A 259 -19.32 -6.46 3.22
N VAL A 260 -20.39 -5.97 2.57
CA VAL A 260 -20.80 -4.57 2.62
C VAL A 260 -21.65 -4.24 3.86
N ALA A 261 -22.42 -5.22 4.37
CA ALA A 261 -23.31 -5.06 5.53
C ALA A 261 -22.55 -4.87 6.85
#